data_AF-A0A7L4LY79-F1
#
_entry.id   AF-A0A7L4LY79-F1
#
_cell.length_a   1.000
_cell.length_b   1.000
_cell.length_c   1.000
_cell.angle_alpha   90.00
_cell.angle_beta   90.00
_cell.angle_gamma   90.00
#
_symmetry.space_group_name_H-M   'P 1'
#
loop_
_entity.id
_entity.type
_entity.pdbx_description
1 polymer ?
#
loop_
_entity_poly.entity_id
_entity_poly.type
_entity_poly.pdbx_seq_one_letter_code
_entity_poly.pdbx_strand_id
1 'polypeptide(L)'
;DAIPPSYYSLYFRIVRFDVSAMEKNASNLVKAEFRVFRLQNSKARVSEQRIELYQVLKSKELSSPGQRYIDSKVVKTRAEGEWLSFDVTEAVHEWLHHRDRNLGFKISLHCPCCTFVPSNNYIIPNKSEELEARFAGIDDYTYSSGDVKALKSNRKKYSGKTPHLLLMLLPSYRLESQQPSRRKKRALDAAYCFRNVQDNCCLRPLYIDFKRDLGWKWIHEPKGYHANFCAGACPYLWSSDTQHSRVLSLYNTINPEASASPCCVSQDLEPLTILYYIGKTPKIEQLSNMIVKSCKCS
;
A
#
# COMPACT_ATOMS: atom_id res chain seq x y z
N ASP A 1 -4.41 -8.49 -21.49
CA ASP A 1 -3.02 -8.52 -22.00
C ASP A 1 -2.50 -7.13 -22.31
N ALA A 2 -1.20 -6.91 -22.17
CA ALA A 2 -0.57 -5.64 -22.53
C ALA A 2 -0.48 -5.47 -24.06
N ILE A 3 -0.80 -4.27 -24.55
CA ILE A 3 -0.67 -3.93 -25.97
C ILE A 3 0.82 -3.64 -26.27
N PRO A 4 1.41 -4.24 -27.32
CA PRO A 4 2.81 -4.00 -27.66
C PRO A 4 3.06 -2.52 -27.98
N PRO A 5 4.21 -1.96 -27.55
CA PRO A 5 4.52 -0.54 -27.75
C PRO A 5 4.75 -0.22 -29.23
N SER A 6 4.20 0.91 -29.71
CA SER A 6 4.35 1.39 -31.10
C SER A 6 5.64 2.17 -31.35
N TYR A 7 6.32 2.63 -30.29
CA TYR A 7 7.59 3.36 -30.37
C TYR A 7 8.52 2.90 -29.26
N TYR A 8 9.76 2.54 -29.63
CA TYR A 8 10.80 2.17 -28.68
C TYR A 8 11.65 3.39 -28.34
N SER A 9 11.55 3.88 -27.11
CA SER A 9 12.40 4.96 -26.59
C SER A 9 13.53 4.36 -25.76
N LEU A 10 14.74 4.90 -25.86
CA LEU A 10 15.87 4.47 -25.02
C LEU A 10 15.69 4.89 -23.55
N TYR A 11 14.85 5.90 -23.29
CA TYR A 11 14.73 6.55 -21.98
C TYR A 11 13.50 6.11 -21.18
N PHE A 12 12.49 5.56 -21.85
CA PHE A 12 11.24 5.15 -21.19
C PHE A 12 10.58 3.99 -21.92
N ARG A 13 9.65 3.33 -21.24
CA ARG A 13 8.73 2.32 -21.79
C ARG A 13 7.29 2.72 -21.50
N ILE A 14 6.40 2.46 -22.46
CA ILE A 14 4.96 2.68 -22.28
C ILE A 14 4.28 1.32 -22.36
N VAL A 15 3.39 1.05 -21.41
CA VAL A 15 2.59 -0.17 -21.33
C VAL A 15 1.13 0.20 -21.27
N ARG A 16 0.32 -0.40 -22.14
CA ARG A 16 -1.13 -0.17 -22.19
C ARG A 16 -1.87 -1.45 -21.87
N PHE A 17 -3.00 -1.31 -21.20
CA PHE A 17 -3.86 -2.43 -20.80
C PHE A 17 -5.28 -2.19 -21.29
N ASP A 18 -5.91 -3.22 -21.83
CA ASP A 18 -7.35 -3.21 -22.06
C ASP A 18 -8.06 -3.67 -20.78
N VAL A 19 -8.88 -2.78 -20.22
CA VAL A 19 -9.68 -3.01 -19.00
C VAL A 19 -11.18 -3.05 -19.28
N SER A 20 -11.59 -3.01 -20.56
CA SER A 20 -13.00 -2.93 -20.97
C SER A 20 -13.86 -4.06 -20.41
N ALA A 21 -13.31 -5.27 -20.31
CA ALA A 21 -14.00 -6.43 -19.75
C ALA A 21 -14.43 -6.25 -18.28
N MET A 22 -13.78 -5.34 -17.53
CA MET A 22 -13.98 -5.14 -16.09
C MET A 22 -14.81 -3.91 -15.73
N GLU A 23 -15.26 -3.11 -16.72
CA GLU A 23 -16.03 -1.88 -16.51
C GLU A 23 -17.30 -2.11 -15.67
N LYS A 24 -18.00 -3.24 -15.88
CA LYS A 24 -19.20 -3.60 -15.13
C LYS A 24 -18.95 -3.85 -13.64
N ASN A 25 -17.70 -4.13 -13.26
CA ASN A 25 -17.28 -4.44 -11.89
C ASN A 25 -16.45 -3.29 -11.27
N ALA A 26 -16.51 -2.08 -11.83
CA ALA A 26 -15.71 -0.94 -11.37
C ALA A 26 -15.91 -0.61 -9.88
N SER A 27 -17.15 -0.72 -9.39
CA SER A 27 -17.51 -0.53 -7.98
C SER A 27 -16.91 -1.57 -7.03
N ASN A 28 -16.50 -2.72 -7.57
CA ASN A 28 -16.06 -3.86 -6.80
C ASN A 28 -14.54 -3.86 -6.60
N LEU A 29 -13.81 -2.96 -7.27
CA LEU A 29 -12.36 -2.88 -7.20
C LEU A 29 -11.90 -2.40 -5.81
N VAL A 30 -11.16 -3.26 -5.11
CA VAL A 30 -10.54 -2.93 -3.81
C VAL A 30 -9.11 -2.48 -3.99
N LYS A 31 -8.36 -3.19 -4.84
CA LYS A 31 -6.94 -2.94 -5.08
C LYS A 31 -6.55 -3.37 -6.48
N ALA A 32 -5.65 -2.63 -7.11
CA ALA A 32 -5.02 -3.02 -8.37
C ALA A 32 -3.50 -2.93 -8.26
N GLU A 33 -2.80 -4.00 -8.65
CA GLU A 33 -1.34 -4.03 -8.72
C GLU A 33 -0.88 -4.21 -10.16
N PHE A 34 0.01 -3.34 -10.63
CA PHE A 34 0.73 -3.53 -11.87
C PHE A 34 1.97 -4.36 -11.61
N ARG A 35 2.08 -5.51 -12.28
CA ARG A 35 3.22 -6.43 -12.17
C ARG A 35 4.00 -6.49 -13.46
N VAL A 36 5.32 -6.35 -13.34
CA VAL A 36 6.27 -6.44 -14.45
C VAL A 36 7.51 -7.21 -14.02
N PHE A 37 8.00 -8.10 -14.89
CA PHE A 37 9.18 -8.92 -14.60
C PHE A 37 10.44 -8.26 -15.17
N ARG A 38 11.35 -7.85 -14.29
CA ARG A 38 12.67 -7.33 -14.68
C ARG A 38 13.55 -8.49 -15.17
N LEU A 39 14.21 -8.28 -16.29
CA LEU A 39 15.21 -9.18 -16.87
C LEU A 39 16.63 -8.77 -16.43
N GLN A 40 17.51 -9.76 -16.37
CA GLN A 40 18.94 -9.52 -16.20
C GLN A 40 19.51 -8.87 -17.47
N ASN A 41 20.21 -7.74 -17.33
CA ASN A 41 20.94 -7.11 -18.41
C ASN A 41 22.45 -7.18 -18.14
N SER A 42 23.13 -8.19 -18.70
CA SER A 42 24.58 -8.35 -18.58
C SER A 42 25.38 -7.23 -19.25
N LYS A 43 24.76 -6.49 -20.19
CA LYS A 43 25.38 -5.37 -20.90
C LYS A 43 25.16 -4.01 -20.21
N ALA A 44 24.50 -3.98 -19.05
CA ALA A 44 24.23 -2.74 -18.32
C ALA A 44 25.53 -2.10 -17.81
N ARG A 45 25.68 -0.78 -17.99
CA ARG A 45 26.82 0.01 -17.52
C ARG A 45 26.68 0.34 -16.04
N VAL A 46 25.46 0.62 -15.59
CA VAL A 46 25.15 0.97 -14.19
C VAL A 46 24.68 -0.28 -13.46
N SER A 47 25.08 -0.47 -12.19
CA SER A 47 24.65 -1.62 -11.38
C SER A 47 23.22 -1.50 -10.86
N GLU A 48 22.76 -0.28 -10.59
CA GLU A 48 21.45 0.03 -10.01
C GLU A 48 20.83 1.25 -10.69
N GLN A 49 19.51 1.24 -10.87
CA GLN A 49 18.77 2.37 -11.44
C GLN A 49 17.48 2.60 -10.65
N ARG A 50 17.13 3.86 -10.37
CA ARG A 50 15.83 4.22 -9.81
C ARG A 50 14.83 4.45 -10.93
N ILE A 51 13.93 3.48 -11.10
CA ILE A 51 12.80 3.59 -12.02
C ILE A 51 11.62 4.28 -11.35
N GLU A 52 10.84 4.99 -12.14
CA GLU A 52 9.64 5.71 -11.75
C GLU A 52 8.49 5.30 -12.66
N LEU A 53 7.32 5.12 -12.05
CA LEU A 53 6.08 4.78 -12.74
C LEU A 53 5.16 5.99 -12.78
N TYR A 54 4.64 6.27 -13.97
CA TYR A 54 3.73 7.37 -14.23
C TYR A 54 2.45 6.87 -14.91
N GLN A 55 1.30 7.45 -14.56
CA GLN A 55 0.07 7.38 -15.36
C GLN A 55 0.18 8.41 -16.48
N VAL A 56 -0.05 7.98 -17.73
CA VAL A 56 -0.08 8.90 -18.88
C VAL A 56 -1.43 9.60 -18.91
N LEU A 57 -1.44 10.94 -19.01
CA LEU A 57 -2.65 11.75 -19.02
C LEU A 57 -2.86 12.40 -20.39
N LYS A 58 -4.13 12.61 -20.76
CA LYS A 58 -4.48 13.36 -21.97
C LYS A 58 -4.29 14.84 -21.67
N SER A 59 -3.23 15.45 -22.20
CA SER A 59 -3.03 16.89 -22.06
C SER A 59 -3.95 17.64 -23.02
N LYS A 60 -4.78 18.55 -22.49
CA LYS A 60 -5.64 19.44 -23.29
C LYS A 60 -4.98 20.80 -23.58
N GLU A 61 -3.99 21.19 -22.78
CA GLU A 61 -3.29 22.48 -22.86
C GLU A 61 -1.77 22.25 -22.78
N LEU A 62 -0.97 23.09 -23.43
CA LEU A 62 0.50 22.94 -23.44
C LEU A 62 1.13 23.00 -22.03
N SER A 63 0.47 23.67 -21.09
CA SER A 63 0.87 23.83 -19.67
C SER A 63 0.37 22.71 -18.76
N SER A 64 -0.58 21.89 -19.21
CA SER A 64 -1.15 20.83 -18.39
C SER A 64 -0.19 19.65 -18.27
N PRO A 65 0.00 19.08 -17.06
CA PRO A 65 0.90 17.96 -16.87
C PRO A 65 0.41 16.73 -17.66
N GLY A 66 1.21 16.30 -18.64
CA GLY A 66 0.90 15.12 -19.47
C GLY A 66 1.10 13.77 -18.77
N GLN A 67 1.53 13.75 -17.52
CA GLN A 67 1.78 12.55 -16.73
C GLN A 67 1.57 12.81 -15.24
N ARG A 68 1.12 11.78 -14.50
CA ARG A 68 0.96 11.78 -13.04
C ARG A 68 1.88 10.73 -12.43
N TYR A 69 2.70 11.13 -11.46
CA TYR A 69 3.58 10.22 -10.73
C TYR A 69 2.76 9.23 -9.89
N ILE A 70 3.19 7.96 -9.85
CA ILE A 70 2.58 6.91 -9.03
C ILE A 70 3.55 6.46 -7.94
N ASP A 71 4.69 5.90 -8.34
CA ASP A 71 5.63 5.26 -7.41
C ASP A 71 7.03 5.13 -8.04
N SER A 72 8.05 4.83 -7.23
CA SER A 72 9.43 4.64 -7.67
C SER A 72 10.11 3.47 -6.97
N LYS A 73 10.99 2.76 -7.68
CA LYS A 73 11.76 1.63 -7.14
C LYS A 73 13.20 1.65 -7.63
N VAL A 74 14.12 1.28 -6.75
CA VAL A 74 15.52 1.04 -7.14
C VAL A 74 15.66 -0.41 -7.57
N VAL A 75 16.17 -0.63 -8.78
CA VAL A 75 16.33 -1.95 -9.37
C VAL A 75 17.80 -2.21 -9.73
N LYS A 76 18.27 -3.42 -9.45
CA LYS A 76 19.61 -3.87 -9.83
C LYS A 76 19.58 -4.37 -11.27
N THR A 77 20.30 -3.74 -12.19
CA THR A 77 20.22 -4.04 -13.63
C THR A 77 20.83 -5.40 -14.00
N ARG A 78 21.93 -5.77 -13.32
CA ARG A 78 22.71 -6.99 -13.58
C ARG A 78 22.29 -8.19 -12.72
N ALA A 79 21.42 -8.00 -11.74
CA ALA A 79 20.92 -9.08 -10.90
C ALA A 79 19.97 -10.01 -11.67
N GLU A 80 19.80 -11.23 -11.18
CA GLU A 80 18.82 -12.19 -11.69
C GLU A 80 17.41 -11.59 -11.72
N GLY A 81 16.57 -12.04 -12.65
CA GLY A 81 15.26 -11.42 -12.89
C GLY A 81 14.30 -11.50 -11.71
N GLU A 82 13.49 -10.45 -11.53
CA GLU A 82 12.64 -10.25 -10.36
C GLU A 82 11.27 -9.68 -10.76
N TRP A 83 10.22 -10.06 -10.02
CA TRP A 83 8.91 -9.44 -10.16
C TRP A 83 8.84 -8.11 -9.40
N LEU A 84 8.47 -7.05 -10.11
CA LEU A 84 8.17 -5.75 -9.52
C LEU A 84 6.65 -5.56 -9.48
N SER A 85 6.14 -5.05 -8.36
CA SER A 85 4.73 -4.70 -8.17
C SER A 85 4.57 -3.23 -7.82
N PHE A 86 3.60 -2.57 -8.44
CA PHE A 86 3.25 -1.18 -8.17
C PHE A 86 1.76 -1.07 -7.84
N ASP A 87 1.40 -0.30 -6.81
CA ASP A 87 0.00 -0.01 -6.53
C ASP A 87 -0.51 1.01 -7.55
N VAL A 88 -1.47 0.58 -8.36
CA VAL A 88 -2.07 1.40 -9.42
C VAL A 88 -3.59 1.51 -9.24
N THR A 89 -4.06 1.31 -8.01
CA THR A 89 -5.49 1.24 -7.68
C THR A 89 -6.25 2.46 -8.16
N GLU A 90 -5.75 3.66 -7.90
CA GLU A 90 -6.41 4.90 -8.31
C GLU A 90 -6.47 5.07 -9.84
N ALA A 91 -5.37 4.80 -10.53
CA ALA A 91 -5.30 4.92 -11.99
C ALA A 91 -6.24 3.93 -12.70
N VAL A 92 -6.27 2.67 -12.24
CA VAL A 92 -7.18 1.65 -12.80
C VAL A 92 -8.63 1.99 -12.47
N HIS A 93 -8.93 2.48 -11.27
CA HIS A 93 -10.27 2.93 -10.91
C HIS A 93 -10.74 4.06 -11.85
N GLU A 94 -9.88 5.02 -12.17
CA GLU A 94 -10.17 6.09 -13.13
C GLU A 94 -10.44 5.52 -14.55
N TRP A 95 -9.65 4.56 -15.00
CA TRP A 95 -9.83 3.93 -16.32
C TRP A 95 -11.13 3.14 -16.46
N LEU A 96 -11.59 2.51 -15.38
CA LEU A 96 -12.85 1.76 -15.37
C LEU A 96 -14.08 2.68 -15.44
N HIS A 97 -13.98 3.94 -14.99
CA HIS A 97 -15.05 4.94 -15.09
C HIS A 97 -14.95 5.78 -16.37
N HIS A 98 -13.74 6.03 -16.85
CA HIS A 98 -13.46 6.90 -17.98
C HIS A 98 -12.51 6.22 -18.96
N ARG A 99 -13.10 5.51 -19.94
CA ARG A 99 -12.34 4.75 -20.95
C ARG A 99 -11.39 5.63 -21.77
N ASP A 100 -11.76 6.88 -22.01
CA ASP A 100 -10.97 7.86 -22.78
C ASP A 100 -9.69 8.31 -22.06
N ARG A 101 -9.59 8.07 -20.75
CA ARG A 101 -8.41 8.41 -19.93
C ARG A 101 -7.39 7.27 -19.84
N ASN A 102 -7.69 6.10 -20.40
CA ASN A 102 -6.76 4.98 -20.42
C ASN A 102 -5.71 5.15 -21.53
N LEU A 103 -4.60 5.80 -21.19
CA LEU A 103 -3.44 5.98 -22.08
C LEU A 103 -2.26 5.06 -21.72
N GLY A 104 -2.40 4.28 -20.64
CA GLY A 104 -1.39 3.37 -20.12
C GLY A 104 -0.47 3.98 -19.08
N PHE A 105 0.52 3.18 -18.69
CA PHE A 105 1.58 3.56 -17.78
C PHE A 105 2.89 3.81 -18.52
N LYS A 106 3.68 4.75 -18.01
CA LYS A 106 5.04 5.03 -18.47
C LYS A 106 6.02 4.68 -17.36
N ILE A 107 7.00 3.84 -17.69
CA ILE A 107 8.15 3.53 -16.85
C ILE A 107 9.32 4.33 -17.40
N SER A 108 9.93 5.18 -16.59
CA SER A 108 11.13 5.93 -16.96
C SER A 108 12.09 6.00 -15.79
N LEU A 109 13.31 6.49 -16.03
CA LEU A 109 14.18 6.89 -14.93
C LEU A 109 13.70 8.22 -14.34
N HIS A 110 14.13 8.48 -13.12
CA HIS A 110 14.10 9.84 -12.58
C HIS A 110 14.73 10.78 -13.59
N CYS A 111 14.07 11.90 -13.87
CA CYS A 111 14.62 12.94 -14.73
C CYS A 111 15.22 14.01 -13.81
N PRO A 112 16.48 13.89 -13.39
CA PRO A 112 17.09 14.98 -12.65
C PRO A 112 17.27 16.16 -13.61
N CYS A 113 16.94 17.37 -13.15
CA CYS A 113 17.40 18.58 -13.81
C CYS A 113 18.94 18.60 -13.90
N CYS A 114 19.62 17.93 -12.95
CA CYS A 114 21.06 17.75 -12.93
C CYS A 114 21.51 16.40 -12.36
N THR A 115 22.35 15.65 -13.08
CA THR A 115 22.87 14.35 -12.65
C THR A 115 24.19 14.51 -11.90
N PHE A 116 24.22 14.16 -10.62
CA PHE A 116 25.46 14.20 -9.81
C PHE A 116 26.33 12.96 -10.10
N VAL A 117 27.59 13.19 -10.45
CA VAL A 117 28.57 12.12 -10.73
C VAL A 117 29.51 11.98 -9.53
N PRO A 118 29.39 10.92 -8.72
CA PRO A 118 30.16 10.78 -7.47
C PRO A 118 31.67 10.64 -7.68
N SER A 119 32.11 10.14 -8.84
CA SER A 119 33.52 9.90 -9.13
C SER A 119 34.34 11.16 -9.37
N ASN A 120 33.69 12.26 -9.78
CA ASN A 120 34.37 13.51 -10.10
C ASN A 120 33.71 14.74 -9.45
N ASN A 121 32.68 14.56 -8.61
CA ASN A 121 31.94 15.62 -7.93
C ASN A 121 31.30 16.67 -8.86
N TYR A 122 31.08 16.36 -10.14
CA TYR A 122 30.42 17.27 -11.07
C TYR A 122 28.91 17.03 -11.15
N ILE A 123 28.17 18.13 -11.25
CA ILE A 123 26.73 18.15 -11.52
C ILE A 123 26.56 18.40 -13.02
N ILE A 124 26.06 17.41 -13.77
CA ILE A 124 25.84 17.52 -15.21
C ILE A 124 24.38 17.92 -15.45
N PRO A 125 24.07 19.15 -15.88
CA PRO A 125 22.71 19.55 -16.21
C PRO A 125 22.21 18.76 -17.43
N ASN A 126 20.92 18.39 -17.43
CA ASN A 126 20.24 17.74 -18.56
C ASN A 126 20.82 16.41 -19.07
N LYS A 127 21.60 15.68 -18.25
CA LYS A 127 22.04 14.33 -18.64
C LYS A 127 20.92 13.31 -18.41
N SER A 128 20.19 13.01 -19.48
CA SER A 128 19.19 11.94 -19.49
C SER A 128 19.88 10.58 -19.52
N GLU A 129 19.73 9.81 -18.44
CA GLU A 129 20.22 8.42 -18.38
C GLU A 129 19.34 7.50 -19.22
N GLU A 130 19.95 6.54 -19.91
CA GLU A 130 19.21 5.50 -20.64
C GLU A 130 18.63 4.48 -19.67
N LEU A 131 17.40 4.04 -19.95
CA LEU A 131 16.76 2.98 -19.18
C LEU A 131 17.37 1.62 -19.55
N GLU A 132 18.38 1.21 -18.78
CA GLU A 132 19.10 -0.05 -18.97
C GLU A 132 18.38 -1.23 -18.32
N ALA A 133 17.47 -0.98 -17.37
CA ALA A 133 16.55 -1.97 -16.84
C ALA A 133 15.66 -2.51 -17.96
N ARG A 134 15.61 -3.84 -18.10
CA ARG A 134 14.80 -4.53 -19.11
C ARG A 134 13.63 -5.26 -18.47
N PHE A 135 12.56 -5.41 -19.23
CA PHE A 135 11.33 -6.03 -18.79
C PHE A 135 10.81 -7.04 -19.81
N ALA A 136 10.46 -8.22 -19.33
CA ALA A 136 9.90 -9.29 -20.16
C ALA A 136 8.59 -8.84 -20.80
N GLY A 137 8.36 -9.19 -22.07
CA GLY A 137 7.16 -8.80 -22.82
C GLY A 137 7.10 -7.34 -23.29
N ILE A 138 8.01 -6.48 -22.81
CA ILE A 138 8.15 -5.09 -23.24
C ILE A 138 9.39 -4.94 -24.14
N ASP A 139 10.54 -5.49 -23.68
CA ASP A 139 11.83 -5.39 -24.36
C ASP A 139 12.16 -6.60 -25.26
N ASP A 140 11.23 -7.55 -25.40
CA ASP A 140 11.43 -8.78 -26.19
C ASP A 140 11.73 -8.48 -27.68
N TYR A 141 11.26 -7.34 -28.18
CA TYR A 141 11.35 -6.94 -29.58
C TYR A 141 12.69 -6.32 -29.99
N THR A 142 13.54 -5.89 -29.05
CA THR A 142 14.69 -5.03 -29.39
C THR A 142 16.03 -5.72 -29.47
N TYR A 143 16.14 -6.92 -28.92
CA TYR A 143 17.34 -7.76 -29.06
C TYR A 143 17.21 -8.82 -30.16
N SER A 144 16.04 -8.94 -30.78
CA SER A 144 15.81 -9.83 -31.90
C SER A 144 15.79 -8.99 -33.18
N SER A 145 16.97 -8.53 -33.60
CA SER A 145 17.15 -7.83 -34.87
C SER A 145 16.76 -8.79 -36.00
N GLY A 146 15.54 -8.67 -36.52
CA GLY A 146 15.02 -9.39 -37.69
C GLY A 146 14.85 -10.91 -37.57
N ASP A 147 15.36 -11.56 -36.54
CA ASP A 147 15.43 -13.01 -36.48
C ASP A 147 14.20 -13.65 -35.81
N VAL A 148 13.23 -14.06 -36.63
CA VAL A 148 11.91 -14.59 -36.22
C VAL A 148 12.04 -15.80 -35.28
N LYS A 149 13.13 -16.57 -35.38
CA LYS A 149 13.42 -17.72 -34.51
C LYS A 149 13.81 -17.29 -33.09
N ALA A 150 14.60 -16.23 -32.95
CA ALA A 150 14.99 -15.67 -31.66
C ALA A 150 13.80 -15.05 -30.91
N LEU A 151 12.90 -14.38 -31.63
CA LEU A 151 11.63 -13.87 -31.09
C LEU A 151 10.73 -14.98 -30.54
N LYS A 152 10.54 -16.07 -31.29
CA LYS A 152 9.75 -17.22 -30.83
C LYS A 152 10.38 -17.91 -29.62
N SER A 153 11.71 -18.03 -29.58
CA SER A 153 12.45 -18.59 -28.45
C SER A 153 12.31 -17.74 -27.19
N ASN A 154 12.50 -16.41 -27.29
CA ASN A 154 12.34 -15.50 -26.16
C ASN A 154 10.90 -15.45 -25.64
N ARG A 155 9.90 -15.41 -26.55
CA ARG A 155 8.48 -15.51 -26.14
C ARG A 155 8.17 -16.81 -25.41
N LYS A 156 8.77 -17.93 -25.81
CA LYS A 156 8.60 -19.23 -25.13
C LYS A 156 9.32 -19.25 -23.78
N LYS A 157 10.51 -18.64 -23.69
CA LYS A 157 11.34 -18.54 -22.48
C LYS A 157 10.73 -17.65 -21.40
N TYR A 158 10.03 -16.58 -21.80
CA TYR A 158 9.36 -15.64 -20.90
C TYR A 158 7.83 -15.78 -20.92
N SER A 159 7.32 -16.89 -21.46
CA SER A 159 5.90 -17.24 -21.43
C SER A 159 5.41 -17.29 -19.98
N GLY A 160 4.49 -16.39 -19.61
CA GLY A 160 3.99 -16.23 -18.24
C GLY A 160 4.68 -15.13 -17.40
N LYS A 161 5.70 -14.46 -17.94
CA LYS A 161 6.38 -13.31 -17.31
C LYS A 161 5.99 -11.96 -17.93
N THR A 162 4.90 -11.93 -18.69
CA THR A 162 4.40 -10.72 -19.34
C THR A 162 3.83 -9.74 -18.32
N PRO A 163 3.90 -8.42 -18.62
CA PRO A 163 3.33 -7.40 -17.75
C PRO A 163 1.80 -7.57 -17.69
N HIS A 164 1.26 -7.56 -16.48
CA HIS A 164 -0.17 -7.75 -16.24
C HIS A 164 -0.66 -6.91 -15.06
N LEU A 165 -1.97 -6.69 -15.03
CA LEU A 165 -2.65 -6.08 -13.89
C LEU A 165 -3.30 -7.18 -13.04
N LEU A 166 -3.03 -7.15 -11.74
CA LEU A 166 -3.70 -7.98 -10.77
C LEU A 166 -4.79 -7.16 -10.09
N LEU A 167 -6.05 -7.47 -10.39
CA LEU A 167 -7.20 -6.78 -9.83
C LEU A 167 -7.80 -7.60 -8.69
N MET A 168 -7.89 -7.01 -7.50
CA MET A 168 -8.56 -7.60 -6.34
C MET A 168 -9.96 -7.01 -6.24
N LEU A 169 -10.95 -7.82 -6.59
CA LEU A 169 -12.36 -7.44 -6.61
C LEU A 169 -13.09 -8.05 -5.40
N LEU A 170 -14.03 -7.31 -4.82
CA LEU A 170 -15.04 -7.88 -3.93
C LEU A 170 -16.09 -8.60 -4.76
N PRO A 171 -16.41 -9.87 -4.44
CA PRO A 171 -17.52 -10.55 -5.09
C PRO A 171 -18.84 -9.81 -4.89
N SER A 172 -19.67 -9.72 -5.93
CA SER A 172 -20.95 -9.00 -5.93
C SER A 172 -21.91 -9.46 -4.81
N TYR A 173 -21.93 -10.75 -4.48
CA TYR A 173 -22.76 -11.29 -3.40
C TYR A 173 -22.41 -10.72 -2.01
N ARG A 174 -21.17 -10.22 -1.80
CA ARG A 174 -20.79 -9.53 -0.56
C ARG A 174 -21.20 -8.06 -0.54
N LEU A 175 -21.47 -7.47 -1.70
CA LEU A 175 -21.92 -6.09 -1.83
C LEU A 175 -23.44 -6.00 -1.68
N GLU A 176 -24.20 -6.98 -2.15
CA GLU A 176 -25.67 -7.04 -1.95
C GLU A 176 -26.07 -7.26 -0.48
N SER A 177 -25.26 -7.98 0.31
CA SER A 177 -25.45 -8.07 1.77
C SER A 177 -25.04 -6.79 2.51
N GLN A 178 -24.50 -5.79 1.80
CA GLN A 178 -24.14 -4.47 2.32
C GLN A 178 -25.13 -3.43 1.79
N GLN A 179 -26.32 -3.39 2.40
CA GLN A 179 -27.06 -2.13 2.55
C GLN A 179 -26.09 -1.00 2.93
N PRO A 180 -26.31 0.25 2.45
CA PRO A 180 -25.28 1.27 2.24
C PRO A 180 -24.78 1.88 3.55
N SER A 181 -24.00 1.12 4.32
CA SER A 181 -23.08 1.66 5.29
C SER A 181 -21.70 1.67 4.63
N ARG A 182 -21.38 2.78 3.96
CA ARG A 182 -20.01 3.17 3.57
C ARG A 182 -19.15 3.37 4.83
N ARG A 183 -18.87 2.30 5.55
CA ARG A 183 -17.77 2.27 6.51
C ARG A 183 -16.82 1.18 6.04
N LYS A 184 -15.66 1.60 5.52
CA LYS A 184 -14.42 0.81 5.67
C LYS A 184 -14.50 0.20 7.07
N LYS A 185 -14.36 -1.12 7.22
CA LYS A 185 -14.07 -1.75 8.52
C LYS A 185 -12.72 -1.21 8.99
N ARG A 186 -12.70 0.03 9.45
CA ARG A 186 -11.67 0.57 10.32
C ARG A 186 -11.88 -0.15 11.64
N ALA A 187 -10.80 -0.49 12.33
CA ALA A 187 -10.90 -0.84 13.74
C ALA A 187 -11.77 0.23 14.43
N LEU A 188 -12.61 -0.19 15.37
CA LEU A 188 -13.54 0.70 16.05
C LEU A 188 -12.72 1.73 16.82
N ASP A 189 -12.55 2.90 16.20
CA ASP A 189 -11.76 3.99 16.74
C ASP A 189 -12.55 4.74 17.82
N ALA A 190 -11.85 5.58 18.56
CA ALA A 190 -12.43 6.46 19.56
C ALA A 190 -13.68 7.21 19.07
N ALA A 191 -13.69 7.67 17.80
CA ALA A 191 -14.77 8.45 17.24
C ALA A 191 -16.07 7.65 17.04
N TYR A 192 -15.97 6.35 16.74
CA TYR A 192 -17.12 5.47 16.61
C TYR A 192 -17.66 4.99 17.97
N CYS A 193 -16.77 4.58 18.88
CA CYS A 193 -17.15 4.01 20.17
C CYS A 193 -17.70 5.04 21.17
N PHE A 194 -17.26 6.30 21.11
CA PHE A 194 -17.75 7.35 22.02
C PHE A 194 -19.17 7.84 21.69
N ARG A 195 -19.70 7.50 20.51
CA ARG A 195 -21.04 7.92 20.08
C ARG A 195 -22.13 6.88 20.32
N ASN A 196 -21.77 5.60 20.37
CA ASN A 196 -22.73 4.50 20.49
C ASN A 196 -22.39 3.65 21.71
N VAL A 197 -23.33 3.53 22.66
CA VAL A 197 -23.24 2.55 23.75
C VAL A 197 -23.52 1.17 23.15
N GLN A 198 -22.49 0.52 22.60
CA GLN A 198 -22.58 -0.86 22.12
C GLN A 198 -22.20 -1.83 23.23
N ASP A 199 -22.89 -2.96 23.37
CA ASP A 199 -22.49 -4.03 24.30
C ASP A 199 -21.28 -4.85 23.80
N ASN A 200 -20.89 -4.63 22.54
CA ASN A 200 -19.75 -5.28 21.89
C ASN A 200 -18.42 -4.60 22.24
N CYS A 201 -17.31 -5.30 21.96
CA CYS A 201 -15.95 -4.82 22.19
C CYS A 201 -15.71 -3.45 21.53
N CYS A 202 -15.47 -2.44 22.35
CA CYS A 202 -15.25 -1.07 21.92
C CYS A 202 -14.30 -0.34 22.87
N LEU A 203 -13.74 0.77 22.38
CA LEU A 203 -12.94 1.70 23.18
C LEU A 203 -13.84 2.54 24.08
N ARG A 204 -13.53 2.58 25.37
CA ARG A 204 -14.23 3.37 26.38
C ARG A 204 -13.35 4.50 26.89
N PRO A 205 -13.92 5.71 27.05
CA PRO A 205 -13.16 6.85 27.52
C PRO A 205 -12.84 6.65 29.01
N LEU A 206 -11.59 6.82 29.37
CA LEU A 206 -11.13 6.83 30.74
C LEU A 206 -10.08 7.92 30.88
N TYR A 207 -10.37 8.92 31.70
CA TYR A 207 -9.42 9.95 32.08
C TYR A 207 -8.84 9.58 33.44
N ILE A 208 -7.51 9.52 33.50
CA ILE A 208 -6.77 9.26 34.74
C ILE A 208 -6.07 10.56 35.14
N ASP A 209 -6.43 11.07 36.32
CA ASP A 209 -5.71 12.16 36.97
C ASP A 209 -4.58 11.58 37.83
N PHE A 210 -3.33 11.99 37.56
CA PHE A 210 -2.18 11.44 38.25
C PHE A 210 -2.24 11.68 39.75
N LYS A 211 -2.73 12.85 40.18
CA LYS A 211 -2.75 13.22 41.59
C LYS A 211 -3.95 12.63 42.31
N ARG A 212 -5.14 12.67 41.69
CA ARG A 212 -6.39 12.22 42.33
C ARG A 212 -6.55 10.69 42.29
N ASP A 213 -6.29 10.07 41.14
CA ASP A 213 -6.65 8.67 40.91
C ASP A 213 -5.47 7.73 41.21
N LEU A 214 -4.22 8.18 40.99
CA LEU A 214 -3.00 7.39 41.26
C LEU A 214 -2.18 7.88 42.47
N GLY A 215 -2.48 9.07 43.02
CA GLY A 215 -1.70 9.67 44.11
C GLY A 215 -0.28 10.10 43.71
N TRP A 216 0.03 10.14 42.42
CA TRP A 216 1.35 10.49 41.89
C TRP A 216 1.52 12.01 41.87
N LYS A 217 2.54 12.49 42.61
CA LYS A 217 2.91 13.91 42.66
C LYS A 217 4.23 14.22 41.95
N TRP A 218 4.90 13.20 41.43
CA TRP A 218 6.21 13.32 40.78
C TRP A 218 6.10 13.78 39.31
N ILE A 219 5.00 13.44 38.63
CA ILE A 219 4.68 13.94 37.30
C ILE A 219 4.14 15.37 37.42
N HIS A 220 4.82 16.31 36.77
CA HIS A 220 4.44 17.71 36.77
C HIS A 220 3.51 18.02 35.60
N GLU A 221 3.82 17.56 34.39
CA GLU A 221 2.93 17.69 33.23
C GLU A 221 2.90 16.39 32.41
N PRO A 222 1.74 16.00 31.84
CA PRO A 222 0.41 16.59 32.07
C PRO A 222 -0.14 16.24 33.46
N LYS A 223 -1.19 16.94 33.93
CA LYS A 223 -1.87 16.61 35.22
C LYS A 223 -2.67 15.30 35.19
N GLY A 224 -3.07 14.89 34.00
CA GLY A 224 -3.77 13.65 33.74
C GLY A 224 -3.87 13.43 32.24
N TYR A 225 -4.40 12.28 31.85
CA TYR A 225 -4.48 11.91 30.43
C TYR A 225 -5.63 10.94 30.17
N HIS A 226 -6.06 10.87 28.90
CA HIS A 226 -7.05 9.91 28.45
C HIS A 226 -6.39 8.57 28.14
N ALA A 227 -6.33 7.69 29.12
CA ALA A 227 -5.81 6.33 28.94
C ALA A 227 -6.71 5.52 27.99
N ASN A 228 -8.02 5.66 28.14
CA ASN A 228 -9.03 4.80 27.52
C ASN A 228 -8.82 3.30 27.86
N PHE A 229 -9.83 2.48 27.61
CA PHE A 229 -9.71 1.03 27.79
C PHE A 229 -10.64 0.27 26.86
N CYS A 230 -10.33 -1.00 26.61
CA CYS A 230 -11.15 -1.88 25.78
C CYS A 230 -12.12 -2.68 26.66
N ALA A 231 -13.41 -2.63 26.34
CA ALA A 231 -14.42 -3.42 27.03
C ALA A 231 -15.61 -3.74 26.12
N GLY A 232 -16.26 -4.86 26.38
CA GLY A 232 -17.44 -5.34 25.67
C GLY A 232 -17.30 -6.78 25.17
N ALA A 233 -18.41 -7.37 24.73
CA ALA A 233 -18.46 -8.74 24.26
C ALA A 233 -17.86 -8.91 22.86
N CYS A 234 -17.28 -10.09 22.58
CA CYS A 234 -16.68 -10.44 21.29
C CYS A 234 -17.43 -11.61 20.64
N PRO A 235 -18.55 -11.37 19.94
CA PRO A 235 -19.26 -12.43 19.23
C PRO A 235 -18.54 -12.88 17.94
N TYR A 236 -18.89 -14.06 17.43
CA TYR A 236 -18.24 -14.76 16.30
C TYR A 236 -17.97 -13.92 15.04
N LEU A 237 -18.84 -12.97 14.72
CA LEU A 237 -18.68 -12.10 13.54
C LEU A 237 -17.68 -10.95 13.74
N TRP A 238 -17.26 -10.67 14.98
CA TRP A 238 -16.40 -9.54 15.36
C TRP A 238 -14.98 -9.98 15.72
N SER A 239 -14.74 -11.26 16.04
CA SER A 239 -13.42 -11.81 16.39
C SER A 239 -12.68 -12.46 15.21
N SER A 240 -12.35 -11.66 14.20
CA SER A 240 -11.72 -12.18 12.97
C SER A 240 -10.20 -12.10 12.92
N ASP A 241 -9.53 -11.74 14.03
CA ASP A 241 -8.10 -11.40 14.05
C ASP A 241 -7.21 -12.58 13.62
N THR A 242 -7.38 -13.74 14.24
CA THR A 242 -6.68 -14.97 13.86
C THR A 242 -7.66 -16.07 13.47
N GLN A 243 -7.20 -17.07 12.69
CA GLN A 243 -8.00 -18.27 12.41
C GLN A 243 -8.39 -19.00 13.71
N HIS A 244 -7.49 -19.01 14.69
CA HIS A 244 -7.75 -19.57 16.02
C HIS A 244 -8.90 -18.85 16.72
N SER A 245 -8.86 -17.51 16.80
CA SER A 245 -9.92 -16.70 17.42
C SER A 245 -11.29 -16.86 16.72
N ARG A 246 -11.29 -17.09 15.39
CA ARG A 246 -12.53 -17.39 14.64
C ARG A 246 -13.12 -18.74 15.02
N VAL A 247 -12.31 -19.79 15.00
CA VAL A 247 -12.75 -21.15 15.36
C VAL A 247 -13.24 -21.18 16.81
N LEU A 248 -12.48 -20.53 17.69
CA LEU A 248 -12.79 -20.44 19.10
C LEU A 248 -14.14 -19.75 19.36
N SER A 249 -14.39 -18.64 18.67
CA SER A 249 -15.68 -17.97 18.81
C SER A 249 -16.86 -18.73 18.18
N LEU A 250 -16.63 -19.54 17.14
CA LEU A 250 -17.66 -20.44 16.60
C LEU A 250 -17.98 -21.55 17.61
N TYR A 251 -16.93 -22.12 18.20
CA TYR A 251 -17.07 -23.21 19.15
C TYR A 251 -17.91 -22.78 20.36
N ASN A 252 -17.67 -21.57 20.88
CA ASN A 252 -18.50 -21.01 21.93
C ASN A 252 -19.97 -20.79 21.56
N THR A 253 -20.28 -20.46 20.30
CA THR A 253 -21.70 -20.37 19.87
C THR A 253 -22.40 -21.72 19.84
N ILE A 254 -21.63 -22.81 19.70
CA ILE A 254 -22.16 -24.19 19.69
C ILE A 254 -22.18 -24.77 21.12
N ASN A 255 -21.18 -24.43 21.94
CA ASN A 255 -21.04 -24.87 23.33
C ASN A 255 -20.71 -23.70 24.27
N PRO A 256 -21.72 -23.01 24.83
CA PRO A 256 -21.51 -21.86 25.71
C PRO A 256 -20.75 -22.18 27.01
N GLU A 257 -20.77 -23.44 27.46
CA GLU A 257 -20.09 -23.89 28.68
C GLU A 257 -18.57 -24.08 28.48
N ALA A 258 -18.10 -24.07 27.24
CA ALA A 258 -16.68 -24.24 26.94
C ALA A 258 -15.80 -23.08 27.45
N SER A 259 -16.39 -21.95 27.86
CA SER A 259 -15.73 -20.76 28.42
C SER A 259 -14.57 -20.19 27.58
N ALA A 260 -14.51 -20.54 26.30
CA ALA A 260 -13.36 -20.27 25.46
C ALA A 260 -13.70 -19.08 24.54
N SER A 261 -13.95 -17.89 25.10
CA SER A 261 -14.36 -16.71 24.33
C SER A 261 -13.18 -15.82 23.96
N PRO A 262 -13.16 -15.22 22.75
CA PRO A 262 -12.19 -14.19 22.44
C PRO A 262 -12.36 -12.99 23.39
N CYS A 263 -11.24 -12.37 23.76
CA CYS A 263 -11.17 -11.24 24.67
C CYS A 263 -11.13 -9.91 23.90
N CYS A 264 -11.74 -8.88 24.47
CA CYS A 264 -11.62 -7.51 23.96
C CYS A 264 -10.31 -6.89 24.46
N VAL A 265 -9.32 -6.74 23.57
CA VAL A 265 -7.96 -6.30 23.89
C VAL A 265 -7.55 -5.07 23.08
N SER A 266 -6.53 -4.36 23.55
CA SER A 266 -5.94 -3.23 22.81
C SER A 266 -5.23 -3.71 21.53
N GLN A 267 -5.43 -2.97 20.45
CA GLN A 267 -4.74 -3.19 19.18
C GLN A 267 -3.65 -2.14 18.97
N ASP A 268 -4.03 -0.87 18.91
CA ASP A 268 -3.11 0.25 18.75
C ASP A 268 -2.98 1.01 20.07
N LEU A 269 -1.73 1.24 20.47
CA LEU A 269 -1.35 1.95 21.68
C LEU A 269 -0.44 3.13 21.33
N GLU A 270 -0.71 4.27 21.96
CA GLU A 270 0.10 5.48 21.84
C GLU A 270 0.92 5.71 23.11
N PRO A 271 2.15 6.23 22.96
CA PRO A 271 2.97 6.65 24.09
C PRO A 271 2.47 7.96 24.72
N LEU A 272 2.81 8.17 25.99
CA LEU A 272 2.55 9.42 26.72
C LEU A 272 3.85 10.11 27.10
N THR A 273 4.00 11.37 26.69
CA THR A 273 5.14 12.20 27.12
C THR A 273 4.84 12.86 28.47
N ILE A 274 5.80 12.74 29.38
CA ILE A 274 5.72 13.29 30.74
C ILE A 274 6.91 14.20 31.04
N LEU A 275 6.68 15.17 31.92
CA LEU A 275 7.68 16.05 32.50
C LEU A 275 7.74 15.81 34.01
N TYR A 276 8.93 15.52 34.51
CA TYR A 276 9.21 15.41 35.94
C TYR A 276 10.58 16.01 36.29
N TYR A 277 10.84 16.23 37.57
CA TYR A 277 12.09 16.78 38.07
C TYR A 277 12.88 15.73 38.85
N ILE A 278 14.18 15.64 38.59
CA ILE A 278 15.13 14.93 39.47
C ILE A 278 15.99 16.00 40.14
N GLY A 279 15.69 16.32 41.40
CA GLY A 279 16.30 17.46 42.08
C GLY A 279 15.88 18.79 41.45
N LYS A 280 16.80 19.49 40.79
CA LYS A 280 16.54 20.77 40.08
C LYS A 280 16.54 20.63 38.55
N THR A 281 16.79 19.45 38.01
CA THR A 281 16.87 19.25 36.54
C THR A 281 15.54 18.74 36.00
N PRO A 282 14.93 19.44 35.01
CA PRO A 282 13.74 18.93 34.34
C PRO A 282 14.11 17.80 33.39
N LYS A 283 13.33 16.73 33.39
CA LYS A 283 13.45 15.61 32.47
C LYS A 283 12.13 15.38 31.75
N ILE A 284 12.22 15.21 30.42
CA ILE A 284 11.12 14.84 29.56
C ILE A 284 11.33 13.40 29.14
N GLU A 285 10.35 12.55 29.38
CA GLU A 285 10.39 11.13 29.08
C GLU A 285 9.12 10.69 28.39
N GLN A 286 9.21 9.64 27.57
CA GLN A 286 8.09 9.12 26.82
C GLN A 286 7.79 7.69 27.29
N LEU A 287 6.68 7.53 28.00
CA LEU A 287 6.19 6.24 28.46
C LEU A 287 5.49 5.53 27.31
N SER A 288 5.95 4.33 26.96
CA SER A 288 5.33 3.53 25.91
C SER A 288 4.01 2.92 26.36
N ASN A 289 3.11 2.68 25.40
CA ASN A 289 1.87 1.90 25.59
C ASN A 289 0.89 2.44 26.64
N MET A 290 0.75 3.76 26.76
CA MET A 290 -0.06 4.39 27.80
C MET A 290 -1.49 4.71 27.37
N ILE A 291 -1.72 5.03 26.09
CA ILE A 291 -3.01 5.49 25.56
C ILE A 291 -3.57 4.45 24.59
N VAL A 292 -4.76 3.91 24.85
CA VAL A 292 -5.43 2.99 23.94
C VAL A 292 -6.17 3.77 22.84
N LYS A 293 -5.89 3.42 21.57
CA LYS A 293 -6.51 4.04 20.39
C LYS A 293 -7.57 3.20 19.72
N SER A 294 -7.38 1.88 19.72
CA SER A 294 -8.27 0.94 19.06
C SER A 294 -8.31 -0.37 19.83
N CYS A 295 -9.46 -1.05 19.70
CA CYS A 295 -9.71 -2.33 20.33
C CYS A 295 -9.98 -3.39 19.27
N LYS A 296 -9.61 -4.63 19.57
CA LYS A 296 -9.90 -5.80 18.75
C LYS A 296 -10.33 -6.98 19.61
N CYS A 297 -10.99 -7.94 18.98
CA CYS A 297 -11.32 -9.22 19.58
C CYS A 297 -10.29 -10.27 19.17
N SER A 298 -9.55 -10.82 20.14
CA SER A 298 -8.51 -11.84 19.92
C SER A 298 -8.70 -13.05 20.82
#